data_AF-A0A524I6N3-F1
#
_entry.id   AF-A0A524I6N3-F1
#
_cell.length_a   1.000
_cell.length_b   1.000
_cell.length_c   1.000
_cell.angle_alpha   90.00
_cell.angle_beta   90.00
_cell.angle_gamma   90.00
#
_symmetry.space_group_name_H-M   'P 1'
#
loop_
_entity.id
_entity.type
_entity.pdbx_description
1 polymer ?
#
loop_
_entity_poly.entity_id
_entity_poly.type
_entity_poly.pdbx_seq_one_letter_code
_entity_poly.pdbx_strand_id
1 'polypeptide(L)'
;MIVNGVLFALTFITTLVAGAFLAGGNPLAAPGDLVLGFMFSIPLLSILGVHELGHYTAARRHDVDVTPPYFIPAPSFIGTFGAFIKIRSPVPNRNALMDIGAAGPIAGAIVAVPVLLIGLKLSAVRQTTGIAEGIP
;
A
#
# COMPACT_ATOMS: atom_id res chain seq x y z
N MET A 1 -1.06 14.05 15.51
CA MET A 1 0.06 13.90 14.55
C MET A 1 1.04 12.81 14.97
N ILE A 2 1.52 12.78 16.22
CA ILE A 2 2.51 11.78 16.69
C ILE A 2 2.05 10.33 16.42
N VAL A 3 0.80 9.99 16.77
CA VAL A 3 0.25 8.64 16.57
C VAL A 3 0.31 8.19 15.10
N ASN A 4 -0.12 9.04 14.17
CA ASN A 4 -0.11 8.73 12.73
C ASN A 4 1.31 8.49 12.21
N GLY A 5 2.28 9.29 12.68
CA GLY A 5 3.70 9.11 12.31
C GLY A 5 4.27 7.80 12.83
N VAL A 6 3.98 7.45 14.09
CA VAL A 6 4.39 6.17 14.68
C VAL A 6 3.78 5.00 13.91
N LEU A 7 2.48 5.06 13.62
CA LEU A 7 1.78 4.03 12.86
C LEU A 7 2.33 3.87 11.43
N PHE A 8 2.65 4.97 10.76
CA PHE A 8 3.31 4.93 9.46
C PHE A 8 4.69 4.28 9.55
N ALA A 9 5.52 4.68 10.52
CA ALA A 9 6.84 4.10 10.72
C ALA A 9 6.77 2.59 11.01
N LEU A 10 5.84 2.15 11.86
CA LEU A 10 5.61 0.74 12.13
C LEU A 10 5.17 -0.01 10.86
N THR A 11 4.26 0.57 10.08
CA THR A 11 3.78 -0.03 8.82
C THR A 11 4.90 -0.13 7.80
N PHE A 12 5.77 0.88 7.75
CA PHE A 12 6.96 0.89 6.90
C PHE A 12 7.91 -0.25 7.26
N ILE A 13 8.14 -0.48 8.55
CA ILE A 13 8.98 -1.58 9.03
C ILE A 13 8.34 -2.94 8.70
N THR A 14 7.05 -3.14 8.99
CA THR A 14 6.39 -4.43 8.75
C THR A 14 6.30 -4.77 7.26
N THR A 15 6.07 -3.76 6.39
CA THR A 15 6.09 -3.96 4.93
C THR A 15 7.49 -4.17 4.37
N LEU A 16 8.54 -3.55 4.93
CA LEU A 16 9.94 -3.85 4.57
C LEU A 16 10.29 -5.30 4.89
N VAL A 17 9.96 -5.75 6.10
CA VAL A 17 10.21 -7.13 6.53
C VAL A 17 9.46 -8.12 5.63
N ALA A 18 8.17 -7.89 5.38
CA ALA A 18 7.38 -8.71 4.46
C ALA A 18 7.99 -8.74 3.05
N GLY A 19 8.37 -7.57 2.51
CA GLY A 19 9.00 -7.46 1.20
C GLY A 19 10.32 -8.21 1.09
N ALA A 20 11.15 -8.17 2.14
CA ALA A 20 12.42 -8.90 2.16
C ALA A 20 12.20 -10.41 2.14
N PHE A 21 11.20 -10.92 2.88
CA PHE A 21 10.81 -12.33 2.81
C PHE A 21 10.25 -12.73 1.45
N LEU A 22 9.42 -11.87 0.82
CA LEU A 22 8.88 -12.11 -0.53
C LEU A 22 9.98 -12.16 -1.60
N ALA A 23 11.06 -11.40 -1.41
CA ALA A 23 12.24 -11.44 -2.27
C ALA A 23 13.15 -12.66 -2.02
N GLY A 24 12.83 -13.51 -1.04
CA GLY A 24 13.61 -14.69 -0.66
C GLY A 24 14.73 -14.42 0.35
N GLY A 25 14.83 -13.20 0.88
CA GLY A 25 15.76 -12.85 1.96
C GLY A 25 15.23 -13.20 3.35
N ASN A 26 16.10 -13.16 4.36
CA ASN A 26 15.74 -13.34 5.76
C ASN A 26 16.31 -12.21 6.63
N PRO A 27 15.58 -11.09 6.77
CA PRO A 27 16.04 -9.93 7.53
C PRO A 27 16.24 -10.19 9.04
N LEU A 28 15.67 -11.29 9.57
CA LEU A 28 15.87 -11.68 10.97
C LEU A 28 17.22 -12.37 11.19
N ALA A 29 17.72 -13.09 10.19
CA ALA A 29 19.03 -13.74 10.24
C ALA A 29 20.14 -12.81 9.73
N ALA A 30 19.86 -12.05 8.66
CA ALA A 30 20.78 -11.11 8.04
C ALA A 30 20.10 -9.74 7.90
N PRO A 31 20.32 -8.79 8.83
CA PRO A 31 19.65 -7.48 8.80
C PRO A 31 19.85 -6.68 7.50
N GLY A 32 20.91 -6.96 6.74
CA GLY A 32 21.15 -6.36 5.42
C GLY A 32 20.08 -6.69 4.38
N ASP A 33 19.38 -7.82 4.53
CA ASP A 33 18.33 -8.25 3.60
C ASP A 33 17.10 -7.34 3.63
N LEU A 34 16.95 -6.47 4.64
CA LEU A 34 15.91 -5.46 4.68
C LEU A 34 15.90 -4.58 3.43
N VAL A 35 17.06 -4.38 2.79
CA VAL A 35 17.18 -3.59 1.55
C VAL A 35 16.36 -4.23 0.40
N LEU A 36 16.19 -5.55 0.40
CA LEU A 36 15.37 -6.25 -0.60
C LEU A 36 13.90 -5.85 -0.49
N GLY A 37 13.44 -5.47 0.70
CA GLY A 37 12.05 -5.10 0.96
C GLY A 37 11.61 -3.78 0.32
N PHE A 38 12.54 -2.88 -0.04
CA PHE A 38 12.20 -1.56 -0.59
C PHE A 38 11.43 -1.65 -1.91
N MET A 39 11.74 -2.63 -2.76
CA MET A 39 11.06 -2.86 -4.04
C MET A 39 9.59 -3.27 -3.88
N PHE A 40 9.19 -3.66 -2.66
CA PHE A 40 7.80 -3.98 -2.31
C PHE A 40 7.16 -2.88 -1.45
N SER A 41 7.83 -2.44 -0.38
CA SER A 41 7.27 -1.50 0.59
C SER A 41 7.03 -0.11 0.00
N ILE A 42 7.97 0.41 -0.81
CA ILE A 42 7.84 1.74 -1.41
C ILE A 42 6.60 1.79 -2.33
N PRO A 43 6.47 0.91 -3.34
CA PRO A 43 5.29 0.96 -4.22
C PRO A 43 3.98 0.76 -3.46
N LEU A 44 3.92 -0.22 -2.55
CA LEU A 44 2.70 -0.50 -1.77
C LEU A 44 2.25 0.71 -0.95
N LEU A 45 3.16 1.32 -0.18
CA LEU A 45 2.84 2.47 0.67
C LEU A 45 2.59 3.74 -0.14
N SER A 46 3.19 3.86 -1.33
CA SER A 46 2.86 4.94 -2.28
C SER A 46 1.40 4.85 -2.71
N ILE A 47 0.96 3.65 -3.11
CA ILE A 47 -0.41 3.42 -3.56
C ILE A 47 -1.41 3.67 -2.42
N LEU A 48 -1.19 3.07 -1.24
CA LEU A 48 -2.05 3.25 -0.07
C LEU A 48 -2.07 4.70 0.41
N GLY A 49 -0.90 5.34 0.48
CA GLY A 49 -0.78 6.73 0.91
C GLY A 49 -1.52 7.68 -0.03
N VAL A 50 -1.31 7.55 -1.35
CA VAL A 50 -2.00 8.39 -2.33
C VAL A 50 -3.50 8.09 -2.39
N HIS A 51 -3.92 6.84 -2.19
CA HIS A 51 -5.33 6.46 -2.06
C HIS A 51 -6.01 7.23 -0.92
N GLU A 52 -5.45 7.16 0.29
CA GLU A 52 -6.02 7.86 1.45
C GLU A 52 -5.91 9.38 1.34
N LEU A 53 -4.85 9.90 0.72
CA LEU A 53 -4.72 11.32 0.42
C LEU A 53 -5.75 11.79 -0.60
N GLY A 54 -6.18 10.92 -1.54
CA GLY A 54 -7.29 11.19 -2.46
C GLY A 54 -8.59 11.43 -1.69
N HIS A 55 -8.94 10.52 -0.78
CA HIS A 55 -10.08 10.69 0.12
C HIS A 55 -9.96 11.96 0.98
N TYR A 56 -8.79 12.20 1.58
CA TYR A 56 -8.54 13.35 2.44
C TYR A 56 -8.77 14.67 1.69
N THR A 57 -8.20 14.78 0.49
CA THR A 57 -8.26 16.01 -0.30
C THR A 57 -9.68 16.28 -0.80
N ALA A 58 -10.40 15.24 -1.25
CA ALA A 58 -11.80 15.38 -1.64
C ALA A 58 -12.70 15.78 -0.46
N ALA A 59 -12.49 15.18 0.72
CA ALA A 59 -13.25 15.52 1.91
C ALA A 59 -13.03 16.98 2.34
N ARG A 60 -11.77 17.45 2.29
CA ARG A 60 -11.43 18.85 2.58
C ARG A 60 -12.04 19.84 1.59
N ARG A 61 -12.20 19.48 0.31
CA ARG A 61 -12.87 20.32 -0.69
C ARG A 61 -14.39 20.45 -0.46
N HIS A 62 -14.98 19.49 0.24
CA HIS A 62 -16.40 19.48 0.61
C HIS A 62 -16.64 19.92 2.06
N ASP A 63 -15.67 20.59 2.68
CA ASP A 63 -15.71 21.07 4.07
C ASP A 63 -16.03 19.96 5.11
N VAL A 64 -15.65 18.72 4.81
CA VAL A 64 -15.79 17.58 5.72
C VAL A 64 -14.53 17.47 6.59
N ASP A 65 -14.71 17.48 7.92
CA ASP A 65 -13.61 17.25 8.85
C ASP A 65 -13.17 15.78 8.81
N VAL A 66 -11.89 15.57 8.55
CA VAL A 66 -11.26 14.26 8.40
C VAL A 66 -9.88 14.26 9.05
N THR A 67 -9.48 13.08 9.53
CA THR A 67 -8.11 12.85 10.02
C THR A 67 -7.12 12.74 8.87
N PRO A 68 -5.83 12.99 9.14
CA PRO A 68 -4.77 12.45 8.28
C PRO A 68 -4.84 10.92 8.24
N PRO A 69 -4.19 10.29 7.24
CA PRO A 69 -4.18 8.83 7.10
C PRO A 69 -3.64 8.12 8.34
N TYR A 70 -4.31 7.04 8.73
CA TYR A 70 -3.84 6.06 9.70
C TYR A 70 -3.40 4.82 8.94
N PHE A 71 -2.10 4.52 8.95
CA PHE A 71 -1.59 3.27 8.43
C PHE A 71 -1.68 2.18 9.49
N ILE A 72 -2.06 0.97 9.11
CA ILE A 72 -2.24 -0.13 10.05
C ILE A 72 -1.11 -1.15 9.82
N PRO A 73 -0.13 -1.26 10.72
CA PRO A 73 0.91 -2.27 10.61
C PRO A 73 0.32 -3.66 10.86
N ALA A 74 0.83 -4.65 10.15
CA ALA A 74 0.49 -6.05 10.38
C ALA A 74 1.72 -6.92 10.12
N PRO A 75 2.15 -7.80 11.04
CA PRO A 75 3.16 -8.80 10.76
C PRO A 75 2.54 -9.95 9.94
N SER A 76 2.00 -9.63 8.78
CA SER A 76 1.34 -10.54 7.83
C SER A 76 2.17 -10.70 6.56
N PHE A 77 1.74 -11.57 5.64
CA PHE A 77 2.39 -11.79 4.35
C PHE A 77 2.61 -10.50 3.53
N ILE A 78 1.71 -9.52 3.66
CA ILE A 78 1.77 -8.22 2.95
C ILE A 78 2.42 -7.13 3.83
N GLY A 79 2.52 -7.34 5.16
CA GLY A 79 3.12 -6.38 6.07
C GLY A 79 2.22 -5.22 6.52
N THR A 80 0.94 -5.18 6.11
CA THR A 80 -0.02 -4.13 6.51
C THR A 80 -1.46 -4.60 6.37
N PHE A 81 -2.38 -4.00 7.14
CA PHE A 81 -3.83 -4.11 6.93
C PHE A 81 -4.39 -2.95 6.08
N GLY A 82 -3.51 -2.13 5.50
CA GLY A 82 -3.87 -0.96 4.71
C GLY A 82 -3.79 0.34 5.52
N ALA A 83 -4.47 1.36 5.01
CA ALA A 83 -4.59 2.66 5.65
C ALA A 83 -6.03 3.15 5.55
N PHE A 84 -6.41 4.10 6.39
CA PHE A 84 -7.72 4.75 6.31
C PHE A 84 -7.69 6.19 6.85
N ILE A 85 -8.56 7.04 6.35
CA ILE A 85 -8.95 8.29 7.01
C ILE A 85 -10.23 8.11 7.84
N LYS A 86 -10.35 8.85 8.94
CA LYS A 86 -11.56 8.89 9.76
C LYS A 86 -12.34 10.18 9.50
N ILE A 87 -13.58 10.03 9.05
CA ILE A 87 -14.56 11.12 8.94
C ILE A 87 -15.04 11.51 10.35
N ARG A 88 -15.02 12.81 10.66
CA ARG A 88 -15.35 13.38 11.97
C ARG A 88 -16.60 14.27 11.96
N SER A 89 -17.01 14.74 10.79
CA SER A 89 -18.23 15.52 10.61
C SER A 89 -19.20 14.81 9.65
N PRO A 90 -20.50 15.14 9.68
CA PRO A 90 -21.45 14.66 8.68
C PRO A 90 -21.04 15.07 7.27
N VAL A 91 -21.27 14.17 6.30
CA VAL A 91 -21.09 14.48 4.88
C VAL A 91 -22.32 15.24 4.38
N PRO A 92 -22.16 16.40 3.73
CA PRO A 92 -23.27 17.34 3.50
C PRO A 92 -24.35 16.82 2.53
N ASN A 93 -23.97 16.00 1.54
CA ASN A 93 -24.91 15.46 0.55
C ASN A 93 -24.32 14.20 -0.14
N ARG A 94 -25.15 13.54 -0.94
CA ARG A 94 -24.77 12.31 -1.67
C ARG A 94 -23.69 12.54 -2.74
N ASN A 95 -23.64 13.72 -3.34
CA ASN A 95 -22.61 14.04 -4.34
C ASN A 95 -21.24 14.14 -3.66
N ALA A 96 -21.15 14.84 -2.53
CA ALA A 96 -19.94 14.89 -1.72
C ALA A 96 -19.51 13.48 -1.26
N LEU A 97 -20.45 12.63 -0.84
CA LEU A 97 -20.14 11.25 -0.47
C LEU A 97 -19.56 10.45 -1.66
N MET A 98 -20.13 10.61 -2.86
CA MET A 98 -19.66 9.93 -4.06
C MET A 98 -18.27 10.43 -4.47
N ASP A 99 -18.05 11.75 -4.46
CA ASP A 99 -16.77 12.37 -4.80
C ASP A 99 -15.67 11.90 -3.84
N ILE A 100 -15.94 11.93 -2.53
CA ILE A 100 -15.00 11.46 -1.51
C ILE A 100 -14.73 9.98 -1.73
N GLY A 101 -15.76 9.15 -1.91
CA GLY A 101 -15.63 7.71 -2.10
C GLY A 101 -14.86 7.31 -3.36
N ALA A 102 -15.01 8.06 -4.46
CA ALA A 102 -14.31 7.78 -5.71
C ALA A 102 -12.86 8.30 -5.74
N ALA A 103 -12.58 9.41 -5.05
CA ALA A 103 -11.29 10.09 -5.12
C ALA A 103 -10.11 9.20 -4.69
N GLY A 104 -10.27 8.38 -3.65
CA GLY A 104 -9.20 7.49 -3.18
C GLY A 104 -8.84 6.39 -4.18
N PRO A 105 -9.80 5.56 -4.64
CA PRO A 105 -9.56 4.56 -5.68
C PRO A 105 -8.95 5.14 -6.96
N ILE A 106 -9.44 6.29 -7.44
CA ILE A 106 -8.90 6.93 -8.64
C ILE A 106 -7.44 7.38 -8.42
N ALA A 107 -7.16 8.06 -7.31
CA ALA A 107 -5.81 8.51 -7.00
C ALA A 107 -4.83 7.33 -6.82
N GLY A 108 -5.25 6.28 -6.11
CA GLY A 108 -4.48 5.06 -5.94
C GLY A 108 -4.21 4.34 -7.27
N ALA A 109 -5.22 4.26 -8.16
CA ALA A 109 -5.07 3.66 -9.49
C ALA A 109 -4.08 4.43 -10.37
N ILE A 110 -4.10 5.76 -10.33
CA ILE A 110 -3.14 6.61 -11.06
C ILE A 110 -1.69 6.29 -10.67
N VAL A 111 -1.43 5.93 -9.41
CA VAL A 111 -0.10 5.52 -8.94
C VAL A 111 0.17 4.04 -9.24
N ALA A 112 -0.84 3.18 -9.09
CA ALA A 112 -0.69 1.74 -9.30
C ALA A 112 -0.35 1.39 -10.75
N VAL A 113 -0.92 2.08 -11.74
CA VAL A 113 -0.65 1.84 -13.17
C VAL A 113 0.84 2.00 -13.53
N PRO A 114 1.50 3.15 -13.29
CA PRO A 114 2.92 3.29 -13.60
C PRO A 114 3.79 2.35 -12.77
N VAL A 115 3.46 2.13 -11.49
CA VAL A 115 4.14 1.12 -10.66
C VAL A 115 4.08 -0.25 -11.30
N LEU A 116 2.91 -0.68 -11.77
CA LEU A 116 2.70 -1.95 -12.44
C LEU A 116 3.54 -2.04 -13.72
N LEU A 117 3.50 -1.00 -14.57
CA LEU A 117 4.26 -0.97 -15.83
C LEU A 117 5.76 -1.06 -15.60
N ILE A 118 6.28 -0.35 -14.59
CA ILE A 118 7.69 -0.42 -14.19
C ILE A 118 8.02 -1.81 -13.63
N GLY A 119 7.19 -2.33 -12.73
CA GLY A 119 7.37 -3.66 -12.14
C GLY A 119 7.39 -4.77 -13.20
N LEU A 120 6.49 -4.71 -14.19
CA LEU A 120 6.47 -5.64 -15.31
C LEU A 120 7.75 -5.55 -16.15
N LYS A 121 8.25 -4.34 -16.44
CA LYS A 121 9.52 -4.15 -17.16
C LYS A 121 10.74 -4.69 -16.40
N LEU A 122 10.71 -4.61 -15.07
CA LEU A 122 11.79 -5.12 -14.20
C LEU A 122 11.66 -6.62 -13.91
N SER A 123 10.49 -7.22 -14.18
CA SER A 123 10.24 -8.63 -13.91
C SER A 123 11.04 -9.54 -14.84
N ALA A 124 11.58 -10.63 -14.29
CA ALA A 124 12.22 -11.66 -15.07
C ALA A 124 11.18 -12.70 -15.50
N VAL A 125 11.09 -12.95 -16.81
CA VAL A 125 10.27 -14.05 -17.34
C VAL A 125 10.98 -15.37 -17.05
N ARG A 126 10.39 -16.21 -16.19
CA ARG A 126 10.89 -17.56 -15.92
C ARG A 126 10.08 -18.57 -16.72
N GLN A 127 10.76 -19.45 -17.46
CA GLN A 127 10.09 -20.60 -18.07
C GLN A 127 9.58 -21.50 -16.94
N THR A 128 8.30 -21.85 -16.96
CA THR A 128 7.81 -22.97 -16.13
C THR A 128 8.42 -24.22 -16.72
N THR A 129 9.41 -24.81 -16.05
CA THR A 129 9.96 -26.11 -16.42
C THR A 129 8.76 -27.05 -16.57
N GLY A 130 8.50 -27.51 -17.79
CA GLY A 130 7.33 -28.31 -18.09
C GLY A 130 7.31 -29.52 -17.18
N ILE A 131 6.21 -29.72 -16.47
CA ILE A 131 5.84 -31.05 -15.99
C ILE A 131 5.45 -31.83 -17.24
N ALA A 132 6.47 -32.28 -17.98
CA ALA A 132 6.37 -33.37 -18.92
C ALA A 132 6.58 -34.67 -18.13
N GLU A 133 5.70 -34.94 -17.17
CA GLU A 133 5.52 -36.29 -16.65
C GLU A 133 4.03 -36.58 -16.72
N GLY A 134 3.68 -37.30 -17.79
CA GLY A 134 2.44 -38.05 -17.82
C GLY A 134 2.41 -38.97 -16.61
N ILE A 135 1.28 -38.97 -15.94
CA ILE A 135 0.94 -39.90 -14.88
C ILE A 135 1.03 -41.32 -15.48
N PRO A 136 1.82 -42.26 -14.93
CA PRO A 136 1.69 -43.68 -15.27
C PRO A 136 0.36 -44.27 -14.76
#